data_AF-A0A8I0D873-F1
#
_entry.id   AF-A0A8I0D873-F1
#
_cell.length_a   1.000
_cell.length_b   1.000
_cell.length_c   1.000
_cell.angle_alpha   90.00
_cell.angle_beta   90.00
_cell.angle_gamma   90.00
#
_symmetry.space_group_name_H-M   'P 1'
#
loop_
_entity.id
_entity.type
_entity.pdbx_description
1 polymer ?
#
loop_
_entity_poly.entity_id
_entity_poly.type
_entity_poly.pdbx_seq_one_letter_code
_entity_poly.pdbx_strand_id
1 'polypeptide(L)'
;FTIHTIELKGADSLSAADRDRLLKPFIDQCLGVTQLNALLKAITDHYLGRGLVTSRAYLPQQDLSSGHLQVLVVEGRLEGLRPDPTSGLSDRELAMAFPGDIDQRLNLREIEQMVDQLNRLPS
;
A
#
# COMPACT_ATOMS: atom_id res chain seq x y z
N PHE A 1 -26.23 -1.86 -5.58
CA PHE A 1 -26.54 -3.21 -5.06
C PHE A 1 -26.25 -3.21 -3.57
N THR A 2 -26.97 -4.02 -2.80
CA THR A 2 -26.72 -4.15 -1.36
C THR A 2 -25.53 -5.05 -1.12
N ILE A 3 -24.54 -4.59 -0.37
CA ILE A 3 -23.36 -5.38 -0.02
C ILE A 3 -23.49 -5.84 1.42
N HIS A 4 -23.48 -7.15 1.64
CA HIS A 4 -23.58 -7.77 2.96
C HIS A 4 -22.21 -8.13 3.54
N THR A 5 -21.25 -8.43 2.68
CA THR A 5 -19.90 -8.80 3.12
C THR A 5 -18.87 -8.24 2.17
N ILE A 6 -17.71 -7.90 2.73
CA ILE A 6 -16.57 -7.41 1.96
C ILE A 6 -15.35 -8.26 2.31
N GLU A 7 -14.75 -8.86 1.30
CA GLU A 7 -13.51 -9.64 1.44
C GLU A 7 -12.33 -8.82 0.91
N LEU A 8 -11.34 -8.57 1.78
CA LEU A 8 -10.07 -7.94 1.40
C LEU A 8 -8.99 -8.99 1.14
N LYS A 9 -8.54 -9.11 -0.11
CA LYS A 9 -7.41 -9.97 -0.51
C LYS A 9 -6.14 -9.16 -0.70
N GLY A 10 -4.98 -9.76 -0.41
CA GLY A 10 -3.66 -9.13 -0.59
C GLY A 10 -3.36 -7.97 0.37
N ALA A 11 -4.16 -7.80 1.43
CA ALA A 11 -4.04 -6.72 2.40
C ALA A 11 -3.27 -7.17 3.67
N ASP A 12 -2.17 -7.89 3.49
CA ASP A 12 -1.48 -8.62 4.56
C ASP A 12 -0.88 -7.70 5.65
N SER A 13 -0.66 -6.41 5.36
CA SER A 13 -0.22 -5.42 6.35
C SER A 13 -1.33 -4.85 7.23
N LEU A 14 -2.61 -5.06 6.87
CA LEU A 14 -3.74 -4.58 7.67
C LEU A 14 -4.10 -5.59 8.75
N SER A 15 -4.14 -5.10 10.00
CA SER A 15 -4.67 -5.89 11.12
C SER A 15 -6.17 -6.15 10.94
N ALA A 16 -6.70 -7.18 11.61
CA ALA A 16 -8.14 -7.45 11.58
C ALA A 16 -8.97 -6.23 12.03
N ALA A 17 -8.51 -5.53 13.09
CA ALA A 17 -9.17 -4.33 13.58
C ALA A 17 -9.16 -3.17 12.56
N ASP A 18 -8.08 -3.02 11.78
CA ASP A 18 -8.01 -2.02 10.71
C ASP A 18 -8.98 -2.36 9.59
N ARG A 19 -9.02 -3.64 9.17
CA ARG A 19 -9.95 -4.12 8.14
C ARG A 19 -11.39 -3.86 8.57
N ASP A 20 -11.76 -4.27 9.77
CA ASP A 20 -13.12 -4.08 10.29
C ASP A 20 -13.51 -2.60 10.33
N ARG A 21 -12.61 -1.75 10.84
CA ARG A 21 -12.85 -0.31 10.92
C ARG A 21 -13.03 0.35 9.54
N LEU A 22 -12.22 -0.05 8.56
CA LEU A 22 -12.28 0.48 7.19
C LEU A 22 -13.53 0.01 6.44
N LEU A 23 -13.95 -1.24 6.65
CA LEU A 23 -15.04 -1.87 5.92
C LEU A 23 -16.42 -1.61 6.51
N LYS A 24 -16.52 -1.45 7.84
CA LYS A 24 -17.79 -1.26 8.57
C LYS A 24 -18.73 -0.20 7.98
N PRO A 25 -18.26 0.96 7.48
CA PRO A 25 -19.15 1.97 6.89
C PRO A 25 -19.85 1.53 5.59
N PHE A 26 -19.40 0.44 4.96
CA PHE A 26 -19.85 -0.02 3.64
C PHE A 26 -20.61 -1.34 3.68
N ILE A 27 -20.62 -2.03 4.83
CA ILE A 27 -21.36 -3.28 5.05
C ILE A 27 -22.85 -2.95 5.29
N ASP A 28 -23.72 -3.78 4.73
CA ASP A 28 -25.18 -3.67 4.70
C ASP A 28 -25.70 -2.36 4.07
N GLN A 29 -24.90 -1.78 3.18
CA GLN A 29 -25.22 -0.55 2.46
C GLN A 29 -25.49 -0.83 0.97
N CYS A 30 -26.32 0.03 0.37
CA CYS A 30 -26.44 0.09 -1.08
C CYS A 30 -25.24 0.83 -1.67
N LEU A 31 -24.30 0.10 -2.24
CA LEU A 31 -23.15 0.68 -2.92
C LEU A 31 -23.44 0.84 -4.42
N GLY A 32 -23.26 2.06 -4.92
CA GLY A 32 -23.09 2.35 -6.34
C GLY A 32 -21.62 2.63 -6.66
N VAL A 33 -21.35 3.05 -7.90
CA VAL A 33 -19.97 3.33 -8.37
C VAL A 33 -19.26 4.35 -7.48
N THR A 34 -19.94 5.41 -7.05
CA THR A 34 -19.37 6.43 -6.17
C THR A 34 -18.94 5.86 -4.82
N GLN A 35 -19.78 5.03 -4.20
CA GLN A 35 -19.48 4.45 -2.89
C GLN A 35 -18.40 3.37 -3.00
N LEU A 36 -18.36 2.61 -4.09
CA LEU A 36 -17.27 1.68 -4.38
C LEU A 36 -15.94 2.42 -4.50
N ASN A 37 -15.90 3.52 -5.27
CA ASN A 37 -14.71 4.34 -5.37
C ASN A 37 -14.31 4.95 -4.02
N ALA A 38 -15.27 5.35 -3.18
CA ALA A 38 -15.02 5.83 -1.83
C ALA A 38 -14.41 4.74 -0.93
N LEU A 39 -14.88 3.49 -1.03
CA LEU A 39 -14.30 2.34 -0.32
C LEU A 39 -12.85 2.10 -0.76
N LEU A 40 -12.60 2.01 -2.07
CA LEU A 40 -11.24 1.83 -2.60
C LEU A 40 -10.30 2.96 -2.17
N LYS A 41 -10.80 4.20 -2.18
CA LYS A 41 -10.07 5.37 -1.72
C LYS A 41 -9.78 5.28 -0.22
N ALA A 42 -10.75 4.94 0.62
CA ALA A 42 -10.56 4.82 2.06
C ALA A 42 -9.49 3.78 2.42
N ILE A 43 -9.49 2.63 1.73
CA ILE A 43 -8.45 1.61 1.89
C ILE A 43 -7.10 2.18 1.44
N THR A 44 -7.02 2.76 0.25
CA THR A 44 -5.76 3.30 -0.29
C THR A 44 -5.20 4.42 0.60
N ASP A 45 -6.03 5.35 1.06
CA ASP A 45 -5.64 6.44 1.96
C ASP A 45 -5.08 5.91 3.29
N HIS A 46 -5.61 4.80 3.80
CA HIS A 46 -5.07 4.16 5.00
C HIS A 46 -3.62 3.69 4.78
N TYR A 47 -3.32 3.09 3.63
CA TYR A 47 -1.94 2.72 3.27
C TYR A 47 -1.04 3.94 3.12
N LEU A 48 -1.53 5.00 2.46
CA LEU A 48 -0.81 6.26 2.31
C LEU A 48 -0.45 6.87 3.68
N GLY A 49 -1.39 6.91 4.62
CA GLY A 49 -1.14 7.40 5.99
C GLY A 49 -0.06 6.60 6.74
N ARG A 50 0.09 5.31 6.40
CA ARG A 50 1.14 4.44 6.94
C ARG A 50 2.46 4.52 6.17
N GLY A 51 2.56 5.35 5.13
CA GLY A 51 3.76 5.54 4.31
C GLY A 51 3.93 4.50 3.19
N LEU A 52 2.95 3.61 2.99
CA LEU A 52 2.98 2.55 1.98
C LEU A 52 2.49 3.07 0.62
N VAL A 53 3.24 4.01 0.04
CA VAL A 53 2.80 4.85 -1.09
C VAL A 53 2.61 4.11 -2.42
N THR A 54 3.19 2.92 -2.56
CA THR A 54 3.03 2.05 -3.73
C THR A 54 1.91 1.02 -3.56
N SER A 55 1.16 1.06 -2.47
CA SER A 55 0.05 0.15 -2.19
C SER A 55 -1.29 0.73 -2.61
N ARG A 56 -2.13 -0.05 -3.30
CA ARG A 56 -3.43 0.41 -3.84
C ARG A 56 -4.50 -0.67 -3.79
N ALA A 57 -5.75 -0.24 -3.60
CA ALA A 57 -6.92 -1.11 -3.67
C ALA A 57 -7.60 -1.03 -5.05
N TYR A 58 -8.08 -2.17 -5.53
CA TYR A 58 -8.71 -2.35 -6.83
C TYR A 58 -9.94 -3.24 -6.70
N LEU A 59 -10.91 -3.02 -7.59
CA LEU A 59 -12.09 -3.85 -7.70
C LEU A 59 -11.92 -4.81 -8.89
N PRO A 60 -11.72 -6.12 -8.66
CA PRO A 60 -11.70 -7.10 -9.74
C PRO A 60 -13.08 -7.21 -10.40
N GLN A 61 -13.12 -7.66 -11.65
CA GLN A 61 -14.37 -8.01 -12.33
C GLN A 61 -15.05 -9.16 -11.57
N GLN A 62 -16.31 -8.94 -11.16
CA GLN A 62 -17.08 -9.87 -10.34
C GLN A 62 -18.58 -9.61 -10.51
N ASP A 63 -19.39 -10.60 -10.15
CA ASP A 63 -20.84 -10.43 -10.00
C ASP A 63 -21.17 -10.06 -8.54
N LEU A 64 -21.94 -9.00 -8.35
CA LEU A 64 -22.35 -8.45 -7.05
C LEU A 64 -23.81 -8.77 -6.71
N SER A 65 -24.48 -9.60 -7.52
CA SER A 65 -25.87 -10.04 -7.31
C SER A 65 -26.09 -10.73 -5.96
N SER A 66 -25.06 -11.39 -5.44
CA SER A 66 -25.06 -12.10 -4.15
C SER A 66 -24.81 -11.19 -2.94
N GLY A 67 -24.43 -9.92 -3.15
CA GLY A 67 -24.04 -9.00 -2.08
C GLY A 67 -22.68 -9.29 -1.45
N HIS A 68 -21.86 -10.13 -2.08
CA HIS A 68 -20.47 -10.38 -1.69
C HIS A 68 -19.53 -9.50 -2.54
N LEU A 69 -18.77 -8.62 -1.89
CA LEU A 69 -17.82 -7.73 -2.56
C LEU A 69 -16.38 -8.15 -2.28
N GLN A 70 -15.64 -8.54 -3.31
CA GLN A 70 -14.21 -8.78 -3.21
C GLN A 70 -13.43 -7.50 -3.59
N VAL A 71 -12.51 -7.09 -2.74
CA VAL A 71 -11.55 -6.02 -3.00
C VAL A 71 -10.13 -6.60 -2.97
N LEU A 72 -9.35 -6.32 -4.01
CA LEU A 72 -7.94 -6.72 -4.08
C LEU A 72 -7.06 -5.54 -3.71
N VAL A 73 -6.16 -5.73 -2.75
CA VAL A 73 -5.08 -4.81 -2.46
C VAL A 73 -3.79 -5.36 -3.05
N VAL A 74 -3.07 -4.51 -3.77
CA VAL A 74 -1.71 -4.79 -4.22
C VAL A 74 -0.78 -3.97 -3.36
N GLU A 75 -0.02 -4.66 -2.50
CA GLU A 75 1.01 -4.05 -1.66
C GLU A 75 2.34 -4.00 -2.43
N GLY A 76 2.78 -2.79 -2.78
CA GLY A 76 4.04 -2.60 -3.50
C GLY A 76 5.25 -2.97 -2.65
N ARG A 77 6.20 -3.70 -3.24
CA ARG A 77 7.43 -4.16 -2.59
C ARG A 77 8.65 -3.54 -3.25
N LEU A 78 9.72 -3.40 -2.47
CA LEU A 78 11.02 -2.96 -2.98
C LEU A 78 11.72 -4.15 -3.65
N GLU A 79 11.85 -4.13 -4.97
CA GLU A 79 12.57 -5.17 -5.73
C GLU A 79 14.10 -5.03 -5.58
N GLY A 80 14.59 -3.81 -5.42
CA GLY A 80 16.01 -3.56 -5.23
C GLY A 80 16.36 -2.08 -5.33
N LEU A 81 17.60 -1.76 -4.98
CA LEU A 81 18.19 -0.43 -5.07
C LEU A 81 19.38 -0.51 -6.01
N ARG A 82 19.54 0.51 -6.86
CA ARG A 82 20.68 0.62 -7.77
C ARG A 82 21.17 2.07 -7.81
N PRO A 83 22.48 2.31 -7.76
CA PRO A 83 23.03 3.65 -7.92
C PRO A 83 22.85 4.11 -9.36
N ASP A 84 22.63 5.41 -9.51
CA ASP A 84 22.77 6.01 -10.82
C ASP A 84 24.25 5.96 -11.23
N PRO A 85 24.59 5.52 -12.47
CA PRO A 85 25.98 5.41 -12.91
C PRO A 85 26.80 6.71 -12.80
N THR A 86 26.13 7.86 -12.78
CA THR A 86 26.75 9.19 -12.70
C THR A 86 26.85 9.73 -11.27
N SER A 87 26.23 9.05 -10.29
CA SER A 87 26.18 9.52 -8.90
C SER A 87 27.49 9.34 -8.12
N GLY A 88 28.39 8.47 -8.59
CA GLY A 88 29.59 8.07 -7.84
C GLY A 88 29.31 7.16 -6.63
N LEU A 89 28.04 6.85 -6.34
CA LEU A 89 27.64 5.96 -5.26
C LEU A 89 27.89 4.50 -5.64
N SER A 90 28.45 3.74 -4.69
CA SER A 90 28.54 2.29 -4.78
C SER A 90 27.27 1.60 -4.27
N ASP A 91 27.04 0.35 -4.71
CA ASP A 91 25.97 -0.50 -4.17
C ASP A 91 26.09 -0.66 -2.65
N ARG A 92 27.31 -0.68 -2.12
CA ARG A 92 27.59 -0.79 -0.69
C ARG A 92 27.14 0.45 0.08
N GLU A 93 27.40 1.64 -0.45
CA GLU A 93 26.96 2.89 0.19
C GLU A 93 25.44 3.00 0.22
N LEU A 94 24.77 2.61 -0.86
CA LEU A 94 23.31 2.52 -0.89
C LEU A 94 22.75 1.52 0.12
N ALA A 95 23.35 0.33 0.19
CA ALA A 95 22.95 -0.69 1.16
C ALA A 95 23.17 -0.26 2.62
N MET A 96 24.22 0.52 2.90
CA MET A 96 24.47 1.08 4.22
C MET A 96 23.51 2.23 4.57
N ALA A 97 23.06 2.99 3.55
CA ALA A 97 22.16 4.12 3.74
C ALA A 97 20.69 3.69 3.90
N PHE A 98 20.30 2.56 3.32
CA PHE A 98 18.91 2.11 3.34
C PHE A 98 18.58 1.36 4.64
N PRO A 99 17.60 1.83 5.43
CA PRO A 99 17.28 1.22 6.73
C PRO A 99 16.34 0.01 6.65
N GLY A 100 15.76 -0.27 5.47
CA GLY A 100 14.83 -1.36 5.25
C GLY A 100 15.46 -2.57 4.53
N ASP A 101 14.63 -3.55 4.19
CA ASP A 101 15.04 -4.75 3.47
C ASP A 101 14.44 -4.81 2.06
N ILE A 102 15.13 -5.50 1.15
CA ILE A 102 14.60 -5.87 -0.17
C ILE A 102 13.45 -6.88 0.03
N ASP A 103 12.51 -6.92 -0.91
CA ASP A 103 11.28 -7.73 -0.91
C ASP A 103 10.28 -7.43 0.22
N GLN A 104 10.57 -6.43 1.05
CA GLN A 104 9.61 -5.85 1.97
C GLN A 104 8.74 -4.80 1.29
N ARG A 105 7.63 -4.45 1.95
CA ARG A 105 6.72 -3.41 1.48
C ARG A 105 7.44 -2.07 1.51
N LEU A 106 7.39 -1.36 0.40
CA LEU A 106 8.06 -0.07 0.29
C LEU A 106 7.42 0.96 1.23
N ASN A 107 8.20 1.54 2.14
CA ASN A 107 7.77 2.67 2.95
C ASN A 107 8.48 3.97 2.54
N LEU A 108 7.72 5.05 2.35
CA LEU A 108 8.27 6.36 2.04
C LEU A 108 9.26 6.85 3.10
N ARG A 109 9.01 6.57 4.39
CA ARG A 109 9.88 7.03 5.48
C ARG A 109 11.27 6.40 5.43
N GLU A 110 11.37 5.16 4.96
CA GLU A 110 12.66 4.46 4.78
C GLU A 110 13.47 5.12 3.66
N ILE A 111 12.79 5.53 2.58
CA ILE A 111 13.42 6.28 1.48
C ILE A 111 13.90 7.66 1.97
N GLU A 112 13.06 8.38 2.74
CA GLU A 112 13.42 9.69 3.30
C GLU A 112 14.65 9.58 4.22
N GLN A 113 14.71 8.54 5.07
CA GLN A 113 15.88 8.27 5.91
C GLN A 113 17.12 7.95 5.08
N MET A 114 17.00 7.14 4.02
CA MET A 114 18.12 6.85 3.13
C MET A 114 18.67 8.13 2.48
N VAL A 115 17.80 9.01 1.98
CA VAL A 115 18.20 10.29 1.39
C VAL A 115 18.91 11.17 2.42
N ASP A 116 18.41 11.25 3.66
CA ASP A 116 19.06 11.98 4.75
C ASP A 116 20.44 11.40 5.10
N GLN A 117 20.59 10.06 5.14
CA GLN A 117 21.87 9.42 5.39
C GLN A 117 22.90 9.70 4.28
N LEU A 118 22.50 9.61 3.01
CA LEU A 118 23.37 9.92 1.88
C LEU A 118 23.82 11.39 1.88
N ASN A 119 22.94 12.32 2.23
CA ASN A 119 23.26 13.75 2.31
C ASN A 119 24.21 14.11 3.48
N ARG A 120 24.42 13.21 4.44
CA ARG A 120 25.33 13.41 5.58
C ARG A 120 26.73 12.87 5.33
N LEU A 121 26.94 12.11 4.25
CA LEU A 121 28.27 11.60 3.90
C LEU A 121 29.14 12.77 3.39
N PRO A 122 30.36 12.95 3.93
CA PRO A 122 31.27 13.97 3.42
C PRO A 122 31.72 13.61 2.00
N SER A 123 31.75 14.62 1.12
CA SER A 123 32.28 14.55 -0.25
C SER A 123 33.80 14.38 -0.28
#